data_AF-A0A7D9I7H1-F1
#
_entry.id   AF-A0A7D9I7H1-F1
#
_cell.length_a   1.000
_cell.length_b   1.000
_cell.length_c   1.000
_cell.angle_alpha   90.00
_cell.angle_beta   90.00
_cell.angle_gamma   90.00
#
_symmetry.space_group_name_H-M   'P 1'
#
loop_
_entity.id
_entity.type
_entity.pdbx_description
1 polymer ?
#
loop_
_entity_poly.entity_id
_entity_poly.type
_entity_poly.pdbx_seq_one_letter_code
_entity_poly.pdbx_strand_id
1 'polypeptide(L)'
;MAAHLSLLCKATTVLLPTNGRDKNKDAASKSEASGSGSGSNSGNGAVNGNVLEELNRQRNRNAESIATAEAKIEQLQRKYREFAGRNDRQRRKNEGSITPEASGSGRGSAVVSRNVLEELNRQRNRNAESIATSEAKIEQLERKYRELAGRVDKQQRENEGSMTLLKNTLIELEGRMCNGVYLWRITGYARHLENARDNVVTALHSPPFYTNFYGYKFSLM
;
A
#
# COMPACT_ATOMS: atom_id res chain seq x y z
N MET A 1 -12.18 -0.50 25.34
CA MET A 1 -11.69 -0.25 23.96
C MET A 1 -10.15 -0.11 23.89
N ALA A 2 -9.38 -0.91 24.64
CA ALA A 2 -7.90 -0.84 24.62
C ALA A 2 -7.23 -2.08 24.02
N ALA A 3 -8.00 -3.15 23.73
CA ALA A 3 -7.46 -4.41 23.23
C ALA A 3 -7.30 -4.46 21.70
N HIS A 4 -7.98 -3.59 20.95
CA HIS A 4 -8.04 -3.69 19.47
C HIS A 4 -6.86 -3.02 18.74
N LEU A 5 -6.07 -2.19 19.44
CA LEU A 5 -4.92 -1.48 18.86
C LEU A 5 -3.60 -2.26 18.95
N SER A 6 -3.52 -3.29 19.80
CA SER A 6 -2.32 -4.14 19.94
C SER A 6 -2.18 -5.17 18.80
N LEU A 7 -3.29 -5.55 18.15
CA LEU A 7 -3.26 -6.54 17.07
C LEU A 7 -2.75 -5.98 15.73
N LEU A 8 -2.92 -4.69 15.48
CA LEU A 8 -2.52 -4.05 14.22
C LEU A 8 -1.01 -3.77 14.15
N CYS A 9 -0.31 -3.60 15.28
CA CYS A 9 1.14 -3.42 15.28
C CYS A 9 1.94 -4.72 15.05
N LYS A 10 1.34 -5.90 15.24
CA LYS A 10 2.02 -7.19 14.99
C LYS A 10 1.90 -7.67 13.55
N ALA A 11 0.96 -7.13 12.77
CA ALA A 11 0.76 -7.52 11.37
C ALA A 11 1.78 -6.88 10.41
N THR A 12 2.45 -5.79 10.80
CA THR A 12 3.36 -5.05 9.91
C THR A 12 4.79 -5.62 9.89
N THR A 13 5.11 -6.56 10.78
CA THR A 13 6.47 -7.13 10.88
C THR A 13 6.77 -8.26 9.89
N VAL A 14 5.79 -8.71 9.08
CA VAL A 14 5.93 -9.92 8.24
C VAL A 14 6.36 -9.62 6.78
N LEU A 15 6.51 -8.37 6.35
CA LEU A 15 6.86 -8.03 4.95
C LEU A 15 8.11 -7.16 4.78
N LEU A 16 9.20 -7.51 5.46
CA LEU A 16 10.54 -7.02 5.14
C LEU A 16 11.46 -8.20 4.77
N PRO A 17 11.96 -8.30 3.53
CA PRO A 17 13.10 -9.17 3.25
C PRO A 17 14.34 -8.58 3.93
N THR A 18 14.90 -9.32 4.87
CA THR A 18 16.18 -9.01 5.50
C THR A 18 17.31 -9.21 4.48
N ASN A 19 17.81 -8.14 3.89
CA ASN A 19 19.13 -8.11 3.27
C ASN A 19 20.15 -7.61 4.30
N GLY A 20 20.85 -8.53 4.96
CA GLY A 20 22.13 -8.30 5.63
C GLY A 20 23.13 -9.29 4.99
N ARG A 21 24.15 -8.89 4.24
CA ARG A 21 25.30 -8.03 4.55
C ARG A 21 26.22 -8.69 5.58
N ASP A 22 27.16 -9.50 5.08
CA ASP A 22 28.44 -9.86 5.68
C ASP A 22 29.34 -10.32 4.50
N LYS A 23 30.64 -10.04 4.35
CA LYS A 23 31.65 -9.17 4.96
C LYS A 23 32.75 -9.08 3.89
N ASN A 24 33.22 -7.88 3.58
CA ASN A 24 34.43 -7.69 2.79
C ASN A 24 35.64 -7.78 3.74
N LYS A 25 36.59 -8.68 3.49
CA LYS A 25 37.97 -8.60 4.00
C LYS A 25 38.93 -9.44 3.14
N ASP A 26 39.93 -8.73 2.65
CA ASP A 26 41.31 -9.17 2.40
C ASP A 26 41.57 -10.21 1.29
N ALA A 27 41.98 -9.72 0.13
CA ALA A 27 43.13 -10.26 -0.61
C ALA A 27 43.59 -9.26 -1.69
N ALA A 28 44.65 -8.53 -1.38
CA ALA A 28 45.49 -7.91 -2.39
C ALA A 28 46.30 -9.00 -3.10
N SER A 29 46.29 -9.02 -4.43
CA SER A 29 47.34 -9.63 -5.26
C SER A 29 47.36 -8.96 -6.63
N LYS A 30 48.54 -8.47 -6.99
CA LYS A 30 48.92 -7.91 -8.30
C LYS A 30 48.79 -8.94 -9.43
N SER A 31 48.39 -8.49 -10.61
CA SER A 31 48.97 -8.81 -11.94
C SER A 31 48.19 -7.99 -12.97
N GLU A 32 48.82 -6.96 -13.53
CA GLU A 32 49.46 -6.95 -14.85
C GLU A 32 48.49 -6.78 -16.03
N ALA A 33 48.85 -5.82 -16.87
CA ALA A 33 48.09 -5.28 -17.97
C ALA A 33 48.27 -6.09 -19.25
N SER A 34 47.22 -6.21 -20.05
CA SER A 34 47.28 -5.99 -21.50
C SER A 34 45.90 -6.11 -22.16
N GLY A 35 45.59 -5.17 -23.06
CA GLY A 35 44.99 -5.53 -24.35
C GLY A 35 43.48 -5.35 -24.54
N SER A 36 43.11 -4.14 -24.95
CA SER A 36 42.20 -3.82 -26.07
C SER A 36 40.89 -4.60 -26.26
N GLY A 37 39.77 -3.89 -26.11
CA GLY A 37 38.45 -4.31 -26.59
C GLY A 37 37.46 -3.15 -26.59
N SER A 38 37.60 -2.27 -27.59
CA SER A 38 36.65 -1.22 -27.92
C SER A 38 35.27 -1.80 -28.24
N GLY A 39 34.26 -1.38 -27.49
CA GLY A 39 32.86 -1.78 -27.66
C GLY A 39 31.95 -0.85 -26.86
N SER A 40 31.74 0.35 -27.39
CA SER A 40 30.73 1.29 -26.93
C SER A 40 29.34 0.68 -27.05
N ASN A 41 28.75 0.27 -25.91
CA ASN A 41 27.33 -0.07 -25.81
C ASN A 41 26.61 0.97 -24.95
N SER A 42 26.52 2.20 -25.48
CA SER A 42 25.59 3.22 -24.99
C SER A 42 24.22 2.92 -25.58
N GLY A 43 23.29 2.47 -24.74
CA GLY A 43 21.88 2.38 -25.13
C GLY A 43 21.17 1.23 -24.44
N ASN A 44 20.78 1.43 -23.17
CA ASN A 44 19.61 0.82 -22.50
C ASN A 44 19.54 1.11 -20.99
N GLY A 45 20.56 1.76 -20.40
CA GLY A 45 20.57 2.12 -18.96
C GLY A 45 19.76 3.37 -18.58
N ALA A 46 19.38 4.22 -19.55
CA ALA A 46 18.78 5.53 -19.25
C ALA A 46 17.30 5.47 -18.83
N VAL A 47 16.53 4.51 -19.36
CA VAL A 47 15.08 4.44 -19.12
C VAL A 47 14.75 3.90 -17.72
N ASN A 48 15.53 2.94 -17.22
CA ASN A 48 15.35 2.37 -15.87
C ASN A 48 15.84 3.31 -14.75
N GLY A 49 16.84 4.15 -15.03
CA GLY A 49 17.32 5.15 -14.07
C GLY A 49 16.25 6.19 -13.73
N ASN A 50 15.51 6.66 -14.74
CA ASN A 50 14.48 7.69 -14.57
C ASN A 50 13.28 7.20 -13.75
N VAL A 51 12.85 5.94 -13.93
CA VAL A 51 11.70 5.37 -13.19
C VAL A 51 12.07 5.13 -11.73
N LEU A 52 13.28 4.63 -11.46
CA LEU A 52 13.76 4.41 -10.10
C LEU A 52 13.97 5.73 -9.35
N GLU A 53 14.47 6.76 -10.05
CA GLU A 53 14.63 8.09 -9.47
C GLU A 53 13.28 8.73 -9.16
N GLU A 54 12.28 8.58 -10.04
CA GLU A 54 10.93 9.09 -9.80
C GLU A 54 10.22 8.36 -8.65
N LEU A 55 10.40 7.04 -8.53
CA LEU A 55 9.92 6.26 -7.37
C LEU A 55 10.55 6.73 -6.06
N ASN A 56 11.85 7.06 -6.05
CA ASN A 56 12.52 7.61 -4.88
C ASN A 56 12.03 9.02 -4.54
N ARG A 57 11.77 9.88 -5.54
CA ARG A 57 11.16 11.20 -5.32
C ARG A 57 9.74 11.11 -4.78
N GLN A 58 8.94 10.15 -5.26
CA GLN A 58 7.61 9.88 -4.70
C GLN A 58 7.70 9.37 -3.26
N ARG A 59 8.63 8.44 -2.97
CA ARG A 59 8.85 7.96 -1.60
C ARG A 59 9.21 9.09 -0.64
N ASN A 60 10.08 10.01 -1.04
CA ASN A 60 10.45 11.16 -0.21
C ASN A 60 9.26 12.11 0.03
N ARG A 61 8.49 12.44 -1.01
CA ARG A 61 7.25 13.23 -0.87
C ARG A 61 6.24 12.58 0.07
N ASN A 62 6.09 11.26 -0.04
CA ASN A 62 5.20 10.49 0.84
C ASN A 62 5.71 10.52 2.29
N ALA A 63 7.01 10.32 2.51
CA ALA A 63 7.61 10.39 3.85
C ALA A 63 7.42 11.77 4.51
N GLU A 64 7.60 12.86 3.75
CA GLU A 64 7.35 14.22 4.23
C GLU A 64 5.88 14.47 4.58
N SER A 65 4.95 13.95 3.75
CA SER A 65 3.52 14.05 4.02
C SER A 65 3.11 13.28 5.28
N ILE A 66 3.73 12.12 5.53
CA ILE A 66 3.50 11.29 6.70
C ILE A 66 4.03 11.99 7.96
N ALA A 67 5.26 12.50 7.92
CA ALA A 67 5.84 13.24 9.04
C ALA A 67 5.01 14.48 9.41
N THR A 68 4.46 15.16 8.41
CA THR A 68 3.56 16.31 8.62
C THR A 68 2.24 15.90 9.28
N ALA A 69 1.67 14.76 8.86
CA ALA A 69 0.45 14.20 9.45
C ALA A 69 0.69 13.75 10.91
N GLU A 70 1.81 13.09 11.19
CA GLU A 70 2.23 12.67 12.53
C GLU A 70 2.38 13.87 13.47
N ALA A 71 3.08 14.93 13.04
CA ALA A 71 3.19 16.17 13.81
C ALA A 71 1.82 16.80 14.11
N LYS A 72 0.87 16.70 13.17
CA LYS A 72 -0.50 17.22 13.37
C LYS A 72 -1.28 16.41 14.39
N ILE A 73 -1.14 15.08 14.37
CA ILE A 73 -1.74 14.17 15.34
C ILE A 73 -1.19 14.47 16.73
N GLU A 74 0.12 14.68 16.88
CA GLU A 74 0.73 15.04 18.17
C GLU A 74 0.23 16.39 18.70
N GLN A 75 0.09 17.40 17.83
CA GLN A 75 -0.50 18.68 18.20
C GLN A 75 -1.93 18.54 18.70
N LEU A 76 -2.74 17.71 18.04
CA LEU A 76 -4.11 17.44 18.48
C LEU A 76 -4.14 16.71 19.83
N GLN A 77 -3.31 15.68 20.00
CA GLN A 77 -3.19 14.98 21.28
C GLN A 77 -2.74 15.89 22.42
N ARG A 78 -1.84 16.86 22.14
CA ARG A 78 -1.43 17.87 23.12
C ARG A 78 -2.59 18.80 23.48
N LYS A 79 -3.33 19.32 22.49
CA LYS A 79 -4.54 20.13 22.71
C LYS A 79 -5.61 19.39 23.51
N TYR A 80 -5.84 18.10 23.23
CA TYR A 80 -6.80 17.28 23.98
C TYR A 80 -6.36 17.07 25.42
N ARG A 81 -5.07 16.82 25.69
CA ARG A 81 -4.54 16.74 27.06
C ARG A 81 -4.69 18.05 27.84
N GLU A 82 -4.41 19.18 27.19
CA GLU A 82 -4.62 20.50 27.81
C GLU A 82 -6.10 20.77 28.09
N PHE A 83 -7.00 20.38 27.18
CA PHE A 83 -8.43 20.55 27.36
C PHE A 83 -8.97 19.67 28.50
N ALA A 84 -8.53 18.41 28.57
CA ALA A 84 -8.88 17.50 29.66
C ALA A 84 -8.39 18.03 31.02
N GLY A 85 -7.13 18.49 31.10
CA GLY A 85 -6.56 19.05 32.32
C GLY A 85 -7.23 20.36 32.79
N ARG A 86 -7.68 21.22 31.85
CA ARG A 86 -8.47 22.42 32.19
C ARG A 86 -9.85 22.04 32.74
N ASN A 87 -10.50 21.04 32.16
CA ASN A 87 -11.81 20.58 32.61
C ASN A 87 -11.76 19.98 34.03
N ASP A 88 -10.73 19.19 34.33
CA ASP A 88 -10.52 18.64 35.68
C ASP A 88 -10.21 19.72 36.72
N ARG A 89 -9.46 20.76 36.34
CA ARG A 89 -9.18 21.91 37.23
C ARG A 89 -10.42 22.75 37.51
N GLN A 90 -11.31 22.88 36.53
CA GLN A 90 -12.62 23.53 36.69
C GLN A 90 -13.52 22.73 37.63
N ARG A 91 -13.51 21.40 37.48
CA ARG A 91 -14.30 20.48 38.30
C ARG A 91 -13.87 20.48 39.77
N ARG A 92 -12.55 20.47 40.05
CA ARG A 92 -12.02 20.60 41.42
C ARG A 92 -12.32 21.95 42.08
N LYS A 93 -12.45 23.03 41.31
CA LYS A 93 -12.87 24.34 41.85
C LYS A 93 -14.37 24.37 42.18
N ASN A 94 -15.20 23.69 41.40
CA ASN A 94 -16.64 23.61 41.65
C ASN A 94 -17.01 22.66 42.80
N GLU A 95 -16.20 21.63 43.08
CA GLU A 95 -16.43 20.69 44.18
C GLU A 95 -16.02 21.26 45.57
N GLY A 96 -15.32 22.41 45.61
CA GLY A 96 -14.88 23.07 46.86
C GLY A 96 -15.77 24.21 47.36
N SER A 97 -16.84 24.58 46.65
CA SER A 97 -17.72 25.69 47.03
C SER A 97 -19.19 25.28 47.01
N ILE A 98 -19.66 24.61 48.07
CA ILE A 98 -21.08 24.51 48.37
C ILE A 98 -21.29 24.95 49.83
N THR A 99 -21.61 26.23 50.00
CA THR A 99 -22.32 26.78 51.17
C THR A 99 -23.66 27.31 50.67
N PRO A 100 -24.79 27.06 51.36
CA PRO A 100 -26.08 27.57 50.93
C PRO A 100 -26.26 28.96 51.50
N GLU A 101 -26.23 30.00 50.66
CA GLU A 101 -26.75 31.30 51.05
C GLU A 101 -27.70 31.89 50.01
N ALA A 102 -28.69 32.55 50.57
CA ALA A 102 -29.92 33.00 49.99
C ALA A 102 -29.78 34.26 49.13
N SER A 103 -30.84 34.49 48.34
CA SER A 103 -31.37 35.79 47.91
C SER A 103 -30.42 36.75 47.18
N GLY A 104 -30.66 36.93 45.88
CA GLY A 104 -30.08 38.04 45.11
C GLY A 104 -30.61 38.13 43.68
N SER A 105 -31.67 38.94 43.50
CA SER A 105 -32.06 39.67 42.27
C SER A 105 -31.59 39.09 40.91
N GLY A 106 -32.35 38.14 40.36
CA GLY A 106 -31.99 37.35 39.18
C GLY A 106 -32.49 37.86 37.81
N ARG A 107 -32.61 39.18 37.58
CA ARG A 107 -33.06 39.67 36.26
C ARG A 107 -31.94 39.79 35.22
N GLY A 108 -30.68 40.02 35.62
CA GLY A 108 -29.53 40.09 34.70
C GLY A 108 -28.94 38.72 34.31
N SER A 109 -28.93 37.76 35.24
CA SER A 109 -28.33 36.42 35.05
C SER A 109 -29.11 35.55 34.05
N ALA A 110 -30.44 35.66 34.02
CA ALA A 110 -31.29 34.95 33.07
C ALA A 110 -31.09 35.44 31.62
N VAL A 111 -30.78 36.72 31.42
CA VAL A 111 -30.54 37.31 30.09
C VAL A 111 -29.16 36.90 29.55
N VAL A 112 -28.12 36.92 30.39
CA VAL A 112 -26.78 36.42 30.01
C VAL A 112 -26.82 34.92 29.69
N SER A 113 -27.54 34.12 30.49
CA SER A 113 -27.70 32.69 30.25
C SER A 113 -28.46 32.39 28.94
N ARG A 114 -29.46 33.22 28.60
CA ARG A 114 -30.20 33.11 27.32
C ARG A 114 -29.32 33.46 26.13
N ASN A 115 -28.52 34.53 26.21
CA ASN A 115 -27.60 34.93 25.13
C ASN A 115 -26.50 33.89 24.88
N VAL A 116 -25.95 33.29 25.95
CA VAL A 116 -24.96 32.20 25.86
C VAL A 116 -25.58 30.95 25.24
N LEU A 117 -26.82 30.60 25.62
CA LEU A 117 -27.53 29.46 25.06
C LEU A 117 -27.81 29.63 23.56
N GLU A 118 -28.23 30.84 23.14
CA GLU A 118 -28.43 31.16 21.73
C GLU A 118 -27.14 31.08 20.92
N GLU A 119 -26.02 31.58 21.45
CA GLU A 119 -24.74 31.51 20.75
C GLU A 119 -24.20 30.08 20.66
N LEU A 120 -24.37 29.27 21.71
CA LEU A 120 -24.08 27.83 21.65
C LEU A 120 -24.91 27.13 20.59
N ASN A 121 -26.19 27.50 20.44
CA ASN A 121 -27.06 26.91 19.43
C ASN A 121 -26.66 27.34 18.01
N ARG A 122 -26.25 28.60 17.82
CA ARG A 122 -25.66 29.07 16.55
C ARG A 122 -24.38 28.33 16.21
N GLN A 123 -23.47 28.16 17.17
CA GLN A 123 -22.24 27.39 16.96
C GLN A 123 -22.54 25.92 16.63
N ARG A 124 -23.51 25.32 17.32
CA ARG A 124 -23.97 23.96 17.03
C ARG A 124 -24.48 23.84 15.59
N ASN A 125 -25.27 24.79 15.11
CA ASN A 125 -25.76 24.78 13.73
C ASN A 125 -24.63 24.96 12.70
N ARG A 126 -23.69 25.90 12.93
CA ARG A 126 -22.50 26.05 12.05
C ARG A 126 -21.68 24.75 11.97
N ASN A 127 -21.50 24.09 13.11
CA ASN A 127 -20.78 22.82 13.16
C ASN A 127 -21.57 21.71 12.46
N ALA A 128 -22.89 21.63 12.63
CA ALA A 128 -23.74 20.66 11.96
C ALA A 128 -23.69 20.82 10.44
N GLU A 129 -23.73 22.06 9.94
CA GLU A 129 -23.58 22.37 8.51
C GLU A 129 -22.18 22.01 7.98
N SER A 130 -21.13 22.33 8.73
CA SER A 130 -19.76 21.93 8.38
C SER A 130 -19.58 20.41 8.36
N ILE A 131 -20.22 19.69 9.27
CA ILE A 131 -20.18 18.23 9.32
C ILE A 131 -20.91 17.67 8.09
N ALA A 132 -22.14 18.12 7.82
CA ALA A 132 -22.92 17.65 6.68
C ALA A 132 -22.22 17.87 5.33
N THR A 133 -21.57 19.01 5.14
CA THR A 133 -20.79 19.28 3.92
C THR A 133 -19.55 18.38 3.80
N SER A 134 -18.88 18.08 4.92
CA SER A 134 -17.74 17.16 4.93
C SER A 134 -18.15 15.71 4.66
N GLU A 135 -19.27 15.26 5.24
CA GLU A 135 -19.85 13.93 5.04
C GLU A 135 -20.23 13.73 3.56
N ALA A 136 -20.91 14.71 2.95
CA ALA A 136 -21.24 14.66 1.53
C ALA A 136 -19.99 14.54 0.64
N LYS A 137 -18.90 15.22 1.00
CA LYS A 137 -17.63 15.13 0.27
C LYS A 137 -16.95 13.76 0.45
N ILE A 138 -17.02 13.18 1.64
CA ILE A 138 -16.50 11.83 1.91
C ILE A 138 -17.25 10.82 1.04
N GLU A 139 -18.58 10.86 1.01
CA GLU A 139 -19.36 9.96 0.16
C GLU A 139 -19.03 10.11 -1.33
N GLN A 140 -18.80 11.34 -1.80
CA GLN A 140 -18.36 11.58 -3.17
C GLN A 140 -16.99 10.96 -3.45
N LEU A 141 -16.03 11.10 -2.53
CA LEU A 141 -14.70 10.51 -2.68
C LEU A 141 -14.77 8.98 -2.62
N GLU A 142 -15.59 8.41 -1.75
CA GLU A 142 -15.81 6.96 -1.71
C GLU A 142 -16.43 6.43 -3.00
N ARG A 143 -17.40 7.14 -3.58
CA ARG A 143 -17.98 6.79 -4.89
C ARG A 143 -16.90 6.79 -5.97
N LYS A 144 -16.07 7.84 -6.03
CA LYS A 144 -14.94 7.92 -6.97
C LYS A 144 -13.91 6.82 -6.74
N TYR A 145 -13.59 6.50 -5.48
CA TYR A 145 -12.65 5.44 -5.15
C TYR A 145 -13.18 4.07 -5.60
N ARG A 146 -14.46 3.77 -5.35
CA ARG A 146 -15.11 2.54 -5.82
C ARG A 146 -15.09 2.43 -7.35
N GLU A 147 -15.38 3.53 -8.05
CA GLU A 147 -15.33 3.56 -9.51
C GLU A 147 -13.91 3.31 -10.04
N LEU A 148 -12.92 4.02 -9.50
CA LEU A 148 -11.52 3.86 -9.90
C LEU A 148 -11.00 2.46 -9.59
N ALA A 149 -11.33 1.90 -8.44
CA ALA A 149 -10.99 0.52 -8.08
C ALA A 149 -11.57 -0.47 -9.11
N GLY A 150 -12.85 -0.32 -9.46
CA GLY A 150 -13.48 -1.16 -10.49
C GLY A 150 -12.83 -1.03 -11.88
N ARG A 151 -12.36 0.17 -12.24
CA ARG A 151 -11.62 0.39 -13.51
C ARG A 151 -10.26 -0.29 -13.50
N VAL A 152 -9.52 -0.21 -12.40
CA VAL A 152 -8.23 -0.89 -12.23
C VAL A 152 -8.41 -2.40 -12.30
N ASP A 153 -9.41 -2.96 -11.60
CA ASP A 153 -9.68 -4.40 -11.62
C ASP A 153 -10.09 -4.91 -13.00
N LYS A 154 -10.83 -4.11 -13.76
CA LYS A 154 -11.17 -4.43 -15.15
C LYS A 154 -9.92 -4.44 -16.03
N GLN A 155 -9.13 -3.37 -15.97
CA GLN A 155 -7.91 -3.26 -16.77
C GLN A 155 -6.88 -4.34 -16.41
N GLN A 156 -6.78 -4.70 -15.14
CA GLN A 156 -5.91 -5.78 -14.69
C GLN A 156 -6.33 -7.12 -15.30
N ARG A 157 -7.62 -7.45 -15.29
CA ARG A 157 -8.14 -8.67 -15.93
C ARG A 157 -7.92 -8.68 -17.45
N GLU A 158 -8.12 -7.54 -18.11
CA GLU A 158 -7.84 -7.41 -19.55
C GLU A 158 -6.34 -7.64 -19.84
N ASN A 159 -5.46 -7.01 -19.08
CA ASN A 159 -4.01 -7.19 -19.20
C ASN A 159 -3.58 -8.64 -18.95
N GLU A 160 -4.12 -9.30 -17.93
CA GLU A 160 -3.86 -10.71 -17.63
C GLU A 160 -4.33 -11.63 -18.77
N GLY A 161 -5.50 -11.34 -19.35
CA GLY A 161 -6.01 -12.03 -20.53
C GLY A 161 -5.10 -11.85 -21.75
N SER A 162 -4.71 -10.61 -22.07
CA SER A 162 -3.79 -10.29 -23.16
C SER A 162 -2.41 -10.92 -22.96
N MET A 163 -1.89 -10.91 -21.74
CA MET A 163 -0.61 -11.56 -21.40
C MET A 163 -0.69 -13.07 -21.57
N THR A 164 -1.79 -13.69 -21.19
CA THR A 164 -2.01 -15.14 -21.37
C THR A 164 -2.07 -15.49 -22.84
N LEU A 165 -2.81 -14.71 -23.64
CA LEU A 165 -2.85 -14.88 -25.09
C LEU A 165 -1.46 -14.73 -25.71
N LEU A 166 -0.72 -13.68 -25.35
CA LEU A 166 0.61 -13.43 -25.89
C LEU A 166 1.59 -14.57 -25.53
N LYS A 167 1.56 -15.06 -24.29
CA LYS A 167 2.34 -16.23 -23.88
C LYS A 167 2.02 -17.46 -24.71
N ASN A 168 0.73 -17.73 -24.97
CA ASN A 168 0.31 -18.86 -25.79
C ASN A 168 0.80 -18.71 -27.24
N THR A 169 0.69 -17.51 -27.83
CA THR A 169 1.20 -17.26 -29.18
C THR A 169 2.71 -17.42 -29.27
N LEU A 170 3.45 -16.99 -28.24
CA LEU A 170 4.89 -17.14 -28.17
C LEU A 170 5.28 -18.63 -28.10
N ILE A 171 4.62 -19.41 -27.23
CA ILE A 171 4.81 -20.86 -27.16
C ILE A 171 4.54 -21.51 -28.53
N GLU A 172 3.49 -21.09 -29.24
CA GLU A 172 3.14 -21.64 -30.54
C GLU A 172 4.17 -21.32 -31.62
N LEU A 173 4.74 -20.11 -31.60
CA LEU A 173 5.79 -19.69 -32.53
C LEU A 173 7.12 -20.38 -32.23
N GLU A 174 7.52 -20.44 -30.97
CA GLU A 174 8.72 -21.15 -30.53
C GLU A 174 8.65 -22.63 -30.91
N GLY A 175 7.49 -23.27 -30.69
CA GLY A 175 7.26 -24.65 -31.09
C GLY A 175 7.43 -24.88 -32.60
N ARG A 176 7.02 -23.92 -33.44
CA ARG A 176 7.17 -24.01 -34.91
C ARG A 176 8.63 -23.93 -35.37
N MET A 177 9.51 -23.37 -34.55
CA MET A 177 10.95 -23.29 -34.83
C MET A 177 11.73 -24.55 -34.42
N CYS A 178 11.08 -25.55 -33.80
CA CYS A 178 11.77 -26.69 -33.23
C CYS A 178 12.38 -27.67 -34.25
N ASN A 179 12.13 -27.59 -35.56
CA ASN A 179 12.72 -28.48 -36.58
C ASN A 179 12.72 -29.98 -36.20
N GLY A 180 11.74 -30.43 -35.41
CA GLY A 180 11.66 -31.81 -34.89
C GLY A 180 12.51 -32.13 -33.65
N VAL A 181 13.32 -31.20 -33.13
CA VAL A 181 14.08 -31.36 -31.87
C VAL A 181 13.46 -30.48 -30.78
N TYR A 182 12.99 -31.10 -29.71
CA TYR A 182 12.31 -30.41 -28.61
C TYR A 182 13.01 -30.63 -27.27
N LEU A 183 13.30 -29.53 -26.57
CA LEU A 183 13.88 -29.56 -25.23
C LEU A 183 12.85 -29.06 -24.21
N TRP A 184 12.33 -29.98 -23.41
CA TRP A 184 11.35 -29.65 -22.37
C TRP A 184 12.02 -29.48 -21.01
N ARG A 185 11.99 -28.25 -20.48
CA ARG A 185 12.45 -27.95 -19.12
C ARG A 185 11.29 -27.97 -18.14
N ILE A 186 11.27 -28.97 -17.26
CA ILE A 186 10.31 -29.04 -16.14
C ILE A 186 10.88 -28.24 -14.96
N THR A 187 10.21 -27.16 -14.58
CA THR A 187 10.55 -26.37 -13.39
C THR A 187 9.74 -26.83 -12.19
N GLY A 188 10.24 -26.64 -10.96
CA GLY A 188 9.46 -26.98 -9.76
C GLY A 188 9.21 -28.48 -9.54
N TYR A 189 10.16 -29.33 -9.96
CA TYR A 189 10.04 -30.80 -9.90
C TYR A 189 9.52 -31.34 -8.56
N ALA A 190 10.01 -30.83 -7.43
CA ALA A 190 9.59 -31.29 -6.10
C ALA A 190 8.07 -31.18 -5.88
N ARG A 191 7.48 -30.05 -6.30
CA ARG A 191 6.03 -29.82 -6.21
C ARG A 191 5.26 -30.74 -7.15
N HIS A 192 5.78 -30.97 -8.35
CA HIS A 192 5.15 -31.90 -9.30
C HIS A 192 5.18 -33.34 -8.77
N LEU A 193 6.27 -33.75 -8.11
CA LEU A 193 6.39 -35.06 -7.49
C LEU A 193 5.41 -35.24 -6.33
N GLU A 194 5.25 -34.22 -5.48
CA GLU A 194 4.27 -34.21 -4.39
C GLU A 194 2.84 -34.34 -4.93
N ASN A 195 2.47 -33.51 -5.92
CA ASN A 195 1.17 -33.58 -6.57
C ASN A 195 0.88 -34.95 -7.21
N ALA A 196 1.89 -35.63 -7.74
CA ALA A 196 1.75 -36.96 -8.30
C ALA A 196 1.56 -38.03 -7.21
N ARG A 197 2.30 -37.92 -6.09
CA ARG A 197 2.15 -38.81 -4.93
C ARG A 197 0.77 -38.69 -4.29
N ASP A 198 0.26 -37.47 -4.20
CA ASP A 198 -1.05 -37.16 -3.65
C ASP A 198 -2.18 -37.43 -4.66
N ASN A 199 -1.87 -37.91 -5.86
CA ASN A 199 -2.80 -38.15 -6.97
C ASN A 199 -3.62 -36.91 -7.38
N VAL A 200 -3.10 -35.70 -7.14
CA VAL A 200 -3.73 -34.44 -7.54
C VAL A 200 -3.51 -34.18 -9.03
N VAL A 201 -2.27 -34.37 -9.51
CA VAL A 201 -1.92 -34.28 -10.93
C VAL A 201 -0.92 -35.38 -11.25
N THR A 202 -1.35 -36.39 -12.01
CA THR A 202 -0.58 -37.62 -12.28
C THR A 202 0.27 -37.56 -13.55
N ALA A 203 -0.03 -36.63 -14.47
CA ALA A 203 0.69 -36.46 -15.72
C ALA A 203 0.88 -34.98 -16.06
N LEU A 204 1.97 -34.68 -16.76
CA LEU A 204 2.29 -33.34 -17.22
C LEU A 204 2.34 -33.35 -18.74
N HIS A 205 1.67 -32.39 -19.37
CA HIS A 205 1.80 -32.20 -20.80
C HIS A 205 2.86 -31.17 -21.13
N SER A 206 3.72 -31.49 -22.10
CA SER A 206 4.62 -30.49 -22.64
C SER A 206 3.84 -29.47 -23.49
N PRO A 207 4.34 -28.23 -23.60
CA PRO A 207 3.95 -27.34 -24.69
C PRO A 207 4.04 -28.03 -26.06
N PRO A 208 3.20 -27.62 -27.03
CA PRO A 208 3.24 -28.22 -28.35
C PRO A 208 4.51 -27.81 -29.11
N PHE A 209 5.05 -28.73 -29.89
CA PHE A 209 6.17 -28.49 -30.79
C PHE A 209 5.89 -29.09 -32.16
N TYR A 210 6.61 -28.62 -33.17
CA TYR A 210 6.34 -28.97 -34.56
C TYR A 210 7.57 -29.57 -35.23
N THR A 211 7.33 -30.42 -36.21
CA THR A 211 8.40 -30.99 -37.06
C THR A 211 9.02 -29.94 -37.98
N ASN A 212 8.22 -28.98 -38.46
CA ASN A 212 8.63 -27.85 -39.29
C ASN A 212 7.55 -26.74 -39.19
N PHE A 213 7.77 -25.56 -39.78
CA PHE A 213 6.85 -24.42 -39.69
C PHE A 213 5.41 -24.73 -40.12
N TYR A 214 5.26 -25.60 -41.13
CA TYR A 214 3.97 -26.12 -41.63
C TYR A 214 3.83 -27.64 -41.42
N GLY A 215 4.55 -28.20 -40.43
CA GLY A 215 4.58 -29.64 -40.17
C GLY A 215 3.53 -30.13 -39.17
N TYR A 216 3.67 -31.39 -38.76
CA TYR A 216 2.87 -32.00 -37.71
C TYR A 216 3.13 -31.37 -36.34
N LYS A 217 2.05 -31.24 -35.54
CA LYS A 217 2.06 -30.76 -34.15
C LYS A 217 2.08 -31.95 -33.20
N PHE A 218 3.04 -31.95 -32.28
CA PHE A 218 3.22 -32.99 -31.26
C PHE A 218 3.19 -32.38 -29.86
N SER A 219 2.94 -33.23 -28.86
CA SER A 219 3.05 -32.93 -27.43
C SER A 219 3.48 -34.19 -26.69
N LEU A 220 4.27 -34.04 -25.64
CA LEU A 220 4.66 -35.14 -24.75
C LEU A 220 3.73 -35.17 -23.53
N MET A 221 3.53 -36.36 -22.95
CA MET A 221 2.77 -36.61 -21.73
C MET A 221 3.63 -37.43 -20.75
#